data_AF-A0A7Z0QBX6-F1
#
_entry.id   AF-A0A7Z0QBX6-F1
#
_cell.length_a   1.000
_cell.length_b   1.000
_cell.length_c   1.000
_cell.angle_alpha   90.00
_cell.angle_beta   90.00
_cell.angle_gamma   90.00
#
_symmetry.space_group_name_H-M   'P 1'
#
loop_
_entity.id
_entity.type
_entity.pdbx_description
1 polymer ?
#
loop_
_entity_poly.entity_id
_entity_poly.type
_entity_poly.pdbx_seq_one_letter_code
_entity_poly.pdbx_strand_id
1 'polypeptide(L)'
;MTLGDFSSLVQLGVGLHAGTALVEAITELTESPLSRRLSRLHKIAEAKVKSNRANAQDLFDHANDLLGELEVKKVQFFNEYKIVVEVNAAVAIALALLLSAISFLYSEEINFAIGVLIVLFSLAPASASLLFLWSRWKSNTAQLRASIDALHKKLIGGT
;
A
#
# COMPACT_ATOMS: atom_id res chain seq x y z
N MET A 1 1.82 -25.89 -31.85
CA MET A 1 1.20 -24.86 -30.98
C MET A 1 0.09 -25.52 -30.20
N THR A 2 0.36 -25.89 -28.95
CA THR A 2 -0.65 -26.45 -28.04
C THR A 2 -1.18 -25.35 -27.15
N LEU A 3 -2.44 -25.46 -26.71
CA LEU A 3 -3.12 -24.51 -25.81
C LEU A 3 -2.35 -24.17 -24.51
N GLY A 4 -1.32 -24.96 -24.14
CA GLY A 4 -0.46 -24.73 -22.98
C GLY A 4 0.35 -23.44 -23.04
N ASP A 5 0.80 -23.02 -24.23
CA ASP A 5 1.64 -21.81 -24.40
C ASP A 5 0.83 -20.52 -24.23
N PHE A 6 -0.50 -20.57 -24.44
CA PHE A 6 -1.40 -19.45 -24.17
C PHE A 6 -1.77 -19.34 -22.69
N SER A 7 -1.83 -20.47 -21.98
CA SER A 7 -2.09 -20.50 -20.54
C SER A 7 -0.96 -19.87 -19.72
N SER A 8 0.30 -19.96 -20.18
CA SER A 8 1.45 -19.33 -19.51
C SER A 8 1.47 -17.80 -19.71
N LEU A 9 1.07 -17.34 -20.90
CA LEU A 9 0.85 -15.93 -21.21
C LEU A 9 -0.32 -15.32 -20.41
N VAL A 10 -1.40 -16.08 -20.23
CA VAL A 10 -2.52 -15.71 -19.34
C VAL A 10 -2.09 -15.70 -17.87
N GLN A 11 -1.24 -16.63 -17.42
CA GLN A 11 -0.66 -16.60 -16.05
C GLN A 11 0.22 -15.36 -15.81
N LEU A 12 0.92 -14.88 -16.83
CA LEU A 12 1.64 -13.59 -16.81
C LEU A 12 0.68 -12.40 -16.63
N GLY A 13 -0.49 -12.44 -17.30
CA GLY A 13 -1.56 -11.46 -17.10
C GLY A 13 -2.19 -11.50 -15.70
N VAL A 14 -2.33 -12.69 -15.10
CA VAL A 14 -2.81 -12.87 -13.72
C VAL A 14 -1.79 -12.34 -12.71
N GLY A 15 -0.48 -12.49 -12.96
CA GLY A 15 0.58 -11.91 -12.13
C GLY A 15 0.57 -10.38 -12.10
N LEU A 16 0.28 -9.75 -13.24
CA LEU A 16 0.16 -8.29 -13.35
C LEU A 16 -1.09 -7.78 -12.60
N HIS A 17 -2.24 -8.46 -12.74
CA HIS A 17 -3.47 -8.14 -12.00
C HIS A 17 -3.34 -8.40 -10.49
N ALA A 18 -2.65 -9.47 -10.09
CA ALA A 18 -2.35 -9.74 -8.69
C ALA A 18 -1.48 -8.64 -8.09
N GLY A 19 -0.51 -8.09 -8.84
CA GLY A 19 0.28 -6.94 -8.43
C GLY A 19 -0.58 -5.68 -8.19
N THR A 20 -1.56 -5.41 -9.05
CA THR A 20 -2.49 -4.28 -8.89
C THR A 20 -3.47 -4.49 -7.72
N ALA A 21 -4.03 -5.70 -7.57
CA ALA A 21 -4.95 -6.05 -6.49
C ALA A 21 -4.27 -6.08 -5.10
N LEU A 22 -3.04 -6.58 -5.04
CA LEU A 22 -2.22 -6.57 -3.83
C LEU A 22 -1.91 -5.13 -3.39
N VAL A 23 -1.76 -4.22 -4.34
CA VAL A 23 -1.54 -2.80 -4.11
C VAL A 23 -2.79 -2.08 -3.62
N GLU A 24 -3.96 -2.33 -4.23
CA GLU A 24 -5.24 -1.81 -3.71
C GLU A 24 -5.49 -2.27 -2.27
N ALA A 25 -5.15 -3.52 -1.97
CA ALA A 25 -5.23 -4.06 -0.62
C ALA A 25 -4.33 -3.31 0.37
N ILE A 26 -3.15 -2.79 -0.02
CA ILE A 26 -2.28 -2.01 0.87
C ILE A 26 -2.96 -0.69 1.25
N THR A 27 -3.50 0.03 0.28
CA THR A 27 -4.20 1.31 0.53
C THR A 27 -5.35 1.08 1.50
N GLU A 28 -6.10 0.01 1.30
CA GLU A 28 -7.21 -0.36 2.17
C GLU A 28 -6.77 -0.84 3.57
N LEU A 29 -5.68 -1.62 3.66
CA LEU A 29 -5.18 -2.19 4.92
C LEU A 29 -4.48 -1.16 5.81
N THR A 30 -3.78 -0.19 5.21
CA THR A 30 -2.87 0.68 5.95
C THR A 30 -3.39 2.08 6.20
N GLU A 31 -4.20 2.62 5.28
CA GLU A 31 -4.73 3.98 5.36
C GLU A 31 -6.06 4.03 6.12
N SER A 32 -6.94 3.06 5.81
CA SER A 32 -8.31 2.99 6.32
C SER A 32 -8.40 2.97 7.85
N PRO A 33 -7.57 2.19 8.59
CA PRO A 33 -7.69 2.16 10.06
C PRO A 33 -7.36 3.51 10.72
N LEU A 34 -6.33 4.20 10.21
CA LEU A 34 -5.86 5.44 10.81
C LEU A 34 -6.84 6.59 10.55
N SER A 35 -7.32 6.70 9.31
CA SER A 35 -8.34 7.67 8.92
C SER A 35 -9.65 7.48 9.69
N ARG A 36 -10.13 6.23 9.80
CA ARG A 36 -11.33 5.89 10.59
C ARG A 36 -11.17 6.24 12.06
N ARG A 37 -9.99 5.99 12.64
CA ARG A 37 -9.72 6.30 14.05
C ARG A 37 -9.73 7.81 14.30
N LEU A 38 -9.02 8.58 13.48
CA LEU A 38 -8.94 10.03 13.61
C LEU A 38 -10.28 10.70 13.36
N SER A 39 -11.04 10.28 12.34
CA SER A 39 -12.40 10.76 12.08
C SER A 39 -13.33 10.56 13.28
N ARG A 40 -13.23 9.41 13.98
CA ARG A 40 -13.99 9.18 15.22
C ARG A 40 -13.57 10.13 16.34
N LEU A 41 -12.27 10.36 16.53
CA LEU A 41 -11.77 11.29 17.55
C LEU A 41 -12.21 12.73 17.26
N HIS A 42 -12.18 13.15 15.99
CA HIS A 42 -12.67 14.45 15.55
C HIS A 42 -14.15 14.63 15.91
N LYS A 43 -15.01 13.64 15.60
CA LYS A 43 -16.44 13.69 15.99
C LYS A 43 -16.65 13.76 17.51
N ILE A 44 -15.80 13.06 18.28
CA ILE A 44 -15.86 13.13 19.76
C ILE A 44 -15.44 14.52 20.25
N ALA A 45 -14.39 15.10 19.68
CA ALA A 45 -13.95 16.45 20.00
C ALA A 45 -15.04 17.49 19.66
N GLU A 46 -15.65 17.38 18.47
CA GLU A 46 -16.77 18.23 18.03
C GLU A 46 -17.95 18.17 19.00
N ALA A 47 -18.33 16.97 19.45
CA ALA A 47 -19.40 16.79 20.43
C ALA A 47 -19.07 17.44 21.78
N LYS A 48 -17.80 17.40 22.21
CA LYS A 48 -17.33 18.06 23.45
C LYS A 48 -17.32 19.59 23.33
N VAL A 49 -17.00 20.13 22.15
CA VAL A 49 -17.10 21.57 21.85
C VAL A 49 -18.55 22.02 21.97
N LYS A 50 -19.49 21.30 21.33
CA LYS A 50 -20.93 21.60 21.43
C LYS A 50 -21.47 21.53 22.87
N SER A 51 -20.85 20.71 23.71
CA SER A 51 -21.18 20.58 25.14
C SER A 51 -20.47 21.61 26.03
N ASN A 52 -19.74 22.56 25.44
CA ASN A 52 -19.02 23.65 26.10
C ASN A 52 -18.06 23.19 27.23
N ARG A 53 -17.40 22.03 27.04
CA ARG A 53 -16.41 21.54 28.00
C ARG A 53 -15.10 22.34 27.92
N ALA A 54 -14.44 22.50 29.07
CA ALA A 54 -13.13 23.13 29.15
C ALA A 54 -12.11 22.42 28.23
N ASN A 55 -11.28 23.21 27.54
CA ASN A 55 -10.26 22.77 26.57
C ASN A 55 -10.79 21.95 25.37
N ALA A 56 -12.11 21.93 25.13
CA ALA A 56 -12.68 21.17 24.02
C ALA A 56 -12.31 21.76 22.65
N GLN A 57 -12.21 23.09 22.55
CA GLN A 57 -11.82 23.78 21.32
C GLN A 57 -10.38 23.43 20.91
N ASP A 58 -9.43 23.53 21.83
CA ASP A 58 -8.02 23.15 21.57
C ASP A 58 -7.88 21.68 21.12
N LEU A 59 -8.68 20.77 21.68
CA LEU A 59 -8.68 19.36 21.29
C LEU A 59 -9.31 19.13 19.92
N PHE A 60 -10.28 19.96 19.54
CA PHE A 60 -10.91 19.92 18.23
C PHE A 60 -9.97 20.46 17.16
N ASP A 61 -9.33 21.60 17.40
CA ASP A 61 -8.36 22.20 16.50
C ASP A 61 -7.16 21.25 16.28
N HIS A 62 -6.65 20.65 17.37
CA HIS A 62 -5.61 19.63 17.27
C HIS A 62 -6.06 18.38 16.48
N ALA A 63 -7.33 17.96 16.60
CA ALA A 63 -7.86 16.86 15.78
C ALA A 63 -7.91 17.23 14.30
N ASN A 64 -8.20 18.49 13.98
CA ASN A 64 -8.25 19.02 12.62
C ASN A 64 -6.85 19.13 12.01
N ASP A 65 -5.86 19.59 12.78
CA ASP A 65 -4.46 19.64 12.37
C ASP A 65 -3.93 18.24 12.01
N LEU A 66 -4.24 17.24 12.83
CA LEU A 66 -3.84 15.86 12.56
C LEU A 66 -4.54 15.28 11.31
N LEU A 67 -5.76 15.75 11.00
CA LEU A 67 -6.45 15.36 9.75
C LEU A 67 -5.72 15.95 8.54
N GLY A 68 -5.33 17.22 8.61
CA GLY A 68 -4.51 17.86 7.59
C GLY A 68 -3.16 17.16 7.41
N GLU A 69 -2.47 16.83 8.51
CA GLU A 69 -1.20 16.10 8.45
C GLU A 69 -1.38 14.71 7.82
N LEU A 70 -2.46 13.99 8.16
CA LEU A 70 -2.78 12.72 7.54
C LEU A 70 -2.97 12.85 6.02
N GLU A 71 -3.70 13.86 5.55
CA GLU A 71 -3.89 14.09 4.10
C GLU A 71 -2.57 14.38 3.38
N VAL A 72 -1.71 15.21 3.96
CA VAL A 72 -0.38 15.48 3.39
C VAL A 72 0.44 14.18 3.30
N LYS A 73 0.42 13.35 4.35
CA LYS A 73 1.13 12.07 4.36
C LYS A 73 0.58 11.08 3.34
N LYS A 74 -0.74 11.06 3.10
CA LYS A 74 -1.38 10.27 2.05
C LYS A 74 -0.90 10.68 0.67
N VAL A 75 -0.89 11.98 0.37
CA VAL A 75 -0.42 12.49 -0.93
C VAL A 75 1.05 12.15 -1.16
N GLN A 76 1.89 12.31 -0.14
CA GLN A 76 3.31 11.91 -0.21
C GLN A 76 3.47 10.41 -0.50
N PHE A 77 2.74 9.57 0.24
CA PHE A 77 2.76 8.12 0.04
C PHE A 77 2.26 7.72 -1.34
N PHE A 78 1.21 8.38 -1.86
CA PHE A 78 0.69 8.13 -3.19
C PHE A 78 1.69 8.50 -4.30
N ASN A 79 2.49 9.55 -4.11
CA ASN A 79 3.56 9.90 -5.04
C ASN A 79 4.72 8.90 -5.00
N GLU A 80 5.15 8.46 -3.81
CA GLU A 80 6.14 7.38 -3.68
C GLU A 80 5.63 6.08 -4.33
N TYR A 81 4.34 5.79 -4.13
CA TYR A 81 3.65 4.66 -4.74
C TYR A 81 3.70 4.69 -6.27
N LYS A 82 3.42 5.83 -6.91
CA LYS A 82 3.49 5.98 -8.38
C LYS A 82 4.84 5.57 -8.94
N ILE A 83 5.93 6.00 -8.27
CA ILE A 83 7.29 5.66 -8.68
C ILE A 83 7.51 4.15 -8.61
N VAL A 84 7.04 3.49 -7.55
CA VAL A 84 7.16 2.04 -7.40
C VAL A 84 6.37 1.28 -8.47
N VAL A 85 5.19 1.78 -8.86
CA VAL A 85 4.40 1.20 -9.96
C VAL A 85 5.13 1.33 -11.29
N GLU A 86 5.68 2.51 -11.60
CA GLU A 86 6.45 2.74 -12.82
C GLU A 86 7.64 1.78 -12.92
N VAL A 87 8.39 1.59 -11.83
CA VAL A 87 9.51 0.64 -11.78
C VAL A 87 9.03 -0.81 -11.97
N ASN A 88 7.96 -1.22 -11.29
CA ASN A 88 7.44 -2.58 -11.43
C ASN A 88 6.89 -2.85 -12.83
N ALA A 89 6.28 -1.85 -13.48
CA ALA A 89 5.82 -1.96 -14.86
C ALA A 89 7.00 -2.14 -15.82
N ALA A 90 8.09 -1.38 -15.65
CA ALA A 90 9.30 -1.53 -16.44
C ALA A 90 9.92 -2.93 -16.27
N VAL A 91 9.99 -3.42 -15.03
CA VAL A 91 10.47 -4.79 -14.73
C VAL A 91 9.58 -5.83 -15.39
N ALA A 92 8.25 -5.68 -15.32
CA ALA A 92 7.31 -6.61 -15.94
C ALA A 92 7.47 -6.67 -17.47
N ILE A 93 7.64 -5.51 -18.13
CA ILE A 93 7.91 -5.45 -19.57
C ILE A 93 9.22 -6.17 -19.91
N ALA A 94 10.29 -5.91 -19.16
CA ALA A 94 11.58 -6.56 -19.38
C ALA A 94 11.48 -8.09 -19.21
N LEU A 95 10.75 -8.54 -18.18
CA LEU A 95 10.53 -9.96 -17.92
C LEU A 95 9.70 -10.61 -19.03
N ALA A 96 8.67 -9.93 -19.54
CA ALA A 96 7.85 -10.40 -20.65
C ALA A 96 8.65 -10.54 -21.95
N LEU A 97 9.52 -9.56 -22.26
CA LEU A 97 10.43 -9.62 -23.40
C LEU A 97 11.44 -10.77 -23.27
N LEU A 98 12.02 -10.95 -22.08
CA LEU A 98 12.95 -12.05 -21.80
C LEU A 98 12.27 -13.42 -22.01
N LEU A 99 11.07 -13.61 -21.45
CA LEU A 99 10.33 -14.86 -21.58
C LEU A 99 9.89 -15.12 -23.02
N SER A 100 9.50 -14.08 -23.75
CA SER A 100 9.18 -14.19 -25.18
C SER A 100 10.41 -14.59 -26.00
N ALA A 101 11.58 -14.01 -25.70
CA ALA A 101 12.84 -14.36 -26.36
C ALA A 101 13.26 -15.79 -26.06
N ILE A 102 13.14 -16.24 -24.81
CA ILE A 102 13.40 -17.64 -24.43
C ILE A 102 12.47 -18.58 -25.19
N SER A 103 11.17 -18.27 -25.22
CA SER A 103 10.17 -19.08 -25.93
C SER A 103 10.41 -19.14 -27.44
N PHE A 104 10.97 -18.08 -28.05
CA PHE A 104 11.25 -18.05 -29.48
C PHE A 104 12.58 -18.73 -29.84
N LEU A 105 13.62 -18.53 -29.04
CA LEU A 105 14.98 -19.03 -29.30
C LEU A 105 15.18 -20.48 -28.86
N TYR A 106 14.45 -20.94 -27.85
CA TYR A 106 14.58 -22.27 -27.28
C TYR A 106 13.23 -23.00 -27.41
N SER A 107 13.15 -23.96 -28.33
CA SER A 107 11.98 -24.84 -28.52
C SER A 107 12.04 -26.12 -27.67
N GLU A 108 13.04 -26.26 -26.79
CA GLU A 108 13.16 -27.41 -25.89
C GLU A 108 12.31 -27.23 -24.62
N GLU A 109 11.88 -28.34 -24.03
CA GLU A 109 11.14 -28.34 -22.76
C GLU A 109 11.96 -27.64 -21.68
N ILE A 110 11.43 -26.53 -21.14
CA ILE A 110 12.07 -25.82 -20.03
C ILE A 110 12.10 -26.76 -18.83
N ASN A 111 13.30 -27.01 -18.31
CA ASN A 111 13.49 -27.78 -17.09
C ASN A 111 12.60 -27.21 -15.96
N PHE A 112 11.87 -28.09 -15.27
CA PHE A 112 10.95 -27.72 -14.18
C PHE A 112 11.57 -26.76 -13.15
N ALA A 113 12.84 -26.96 -12.78
CA ALA A 113 13.54 -26.09 -11.83
C ALA A 113 13.72 -24.66 -12.38
N ILE A 114 13.97 -24.52 -13.68
CA ILE A 114 14.09 -23.22 -14.35
C ILE A 114 12.71 -22.53 -14.41
N GLY A 115 11.64 -23.28 -14.70
CA GLY A 115 10.27 -22.77 -14.67
C GLY A 115 9.86 -22.25 -13.28
N VAL A 116 10.18 -22.98 -12.21
CA VAL A 116 9.93 -22.54 -10.82
C VAL A 116 10.74 -21.28 -10.49
N LEU A 117 12.01 -21.20 -10.87
CA LEU A 117 12.83 -20.02 -10.64
C LEU A 117 12.26 -18.79 -11.37
N ILE A 118 11.83 -18.93 -12.62
CA ILE A 118 11.19 -17.85 -13.39
C ILE A 118 9.96 -17.31 -12.66
N VAL A 119 9.11 -18.20 -12.12
CA VAL A 119 7.91 -17.82 -11.36
C VAL A 119 8.31 -17.09 -10.06
N LEU A 120 9.30 -17.59 -9.32
CA LEU A 120 9.76 -16.92 -8.10
C LEU A 120 10.36 -15.54 -8.39
N PHE A 121 11.15 -15.41 -9.46
CA PHE A 121 11.72 -14.14 -9.88
C PHE A 121 10.68 -13.15 -10.43
N SER A 122 9.57 -13.62 -10.99
CA SER A 122 8.49 -12.74 -11.45
C SER A 122 7.67 -12.17 -10.27
N LEU A 123 7.56 -12.90 -9.16
CA LEU A 123 6.86 -12.48 -7.93
C LEU A 123 7.72 -11.63 -6.98
N ALA A 124 9.04 -11.76 -7.04
CA ALA A 124 9.96 -11.07 -6.14
C ALA A 124 9.86 -9.53 -6.19
N PRO A 125 9.77 -8.86 -7.37
CA PRO A 125 9.64 -7.41 -7.45
C PRO A 125 8.38 -6.89 -6.74
N ALA A 126 7.22 -7.52 -7.00
CA ALA A 126 5.97 -7.14 -6.37
C ALA A 126 6.01 -7.30 -4.84
N SER A 127 6.58 -8.41 -4.36
CA SER A 127 6.73 -8.68 -2.93
C SER A 127 7.68 -7.69 -2.25
N ALA A 128 8.80 -7.38 -2.89
CA ALA A 128 9.76 -6.40 -2.40
C ALA A 128 9.16 -4.99 -2.34
N SER A 129 8.44 -4.57 -3.39
CA SER A 129 7.71 -3.31 -3.42
C SER A 129 6.66 -3.21 -2.31
N LEU A 130 5.94 -4.30 -2.04
CA LEU A 130 4.96 -4.34 -0.95
C LEU A 130 5.62 -4.11 0.41
N LEU A 131 6.70 -4.86 0.70
CA LEU A 131 7.41 -4.72 1.97
C LEU A 131 8.03 -3.33 2.13
N PHE A 132 8.56 -2.77 1.04
CA PHE A 132 9.10 -1.43 1.00
C PHE A 132 8.02 -0.39 1.33
N LEU A 133 6.90 -0.40 0.60
CA LEU A 133 5.80 0.55 0.80
C LEU A 133 5.17 0.41 2.19
N TRP A 134 4.98 -0.82 2.67
CA TRP A 134 4.48 -1.09 4.02
C TRP A 134 5.39 -0.49 5.10
N SER A 135 6.70 -0.75 4.99
CA SER A 135 7.71 -0.21 5.91
C SER A 135 7.72 1.32 5.86
N ARG A 136 7.65 1.89 4.66
CA ARG A 136 7.68 3.33 4.44
C ARG A 136 6.46 4.02 5.02
N TRP A 137 5.26 3.49 4.81
CA TRP A 137 4.04 4.00 5.43
C TRP A 137 4.08 3.93 6.96
N LYS A 138 4.53 2.79 7.51
CA LYS A 138 4.64 2.61 8.96
C LYS A 138 5.61 3.63 9.56
N SER A 139 6.75 3.87 8.91
CA SER A 139 7.72 4.87 9.34
C SER A 139 7.18 6.29 9.21
N ASN A 140 6.56 6.64 8.07
CA ASN A 140 6.10 7.99 7.79
C ASN A 140 4.91 8.41 8.67
N THR A 141 4.12 7.45 9.13
CA THR A 141 2.96 7.67 10.02
C THR A 141 3.23 7.40 11.50
N ALA A 142 4.47 7.09 11.90
CA ALA A 142 4.80 6.74 13.28
C ALA A 142 4.50 7.88 14.27
N GLN A 143 4.92 9.10 13.95
CA GLN A 143 4.66 10.28 14.78
C GLN A 143 3.16 10.60 14.82
N LEU A 144 2.50 10.59 13.66
CA LEU A 144 1.06 10.81 13.55
C LEU A 144 0.25 9.80 14.39
N ARG A 145 0.64 8.52 14.40
CA ARG A 145 0.04 7.49 15.26
C ARG A 145 0.18 7.83 16.74
N ALA A 146 1.37 8.25 17.17
CA ALA A 146 1.62 8.67 18.55
C ALA A 146 0.80 9.90 18.94
N SER A 147 0.67 10.89 18.03
CA SER A 147 -0.17 12.08 18.25
C SER A 147 -1.66 11.73 18.34
N ILE A 148 -2.15 10.81 17.49
CA ILE A 148 -3.52 10.28 17.56
C ILE A 148 -3.76 9.54 18.89
N ASP A 149 -2.79 8.75 19.36
CA ASP A 149 -2.87 8.08 20.66
C ASP A 149 -2.90 9.08 21.83
N ALA A 150 -2.08 10.13 21.77
CA ALA A 150 -2.08 11.20 22.76
C ALA A 150 -3.41 11.96 22.77
N LEU A 151 -3.96 12.29 21.60
CA LEU A 151 -5.27 12.93 21.45
C LEU A 151 -6.38 12.02 21.99
N HIS A 152 -6.34 10.72 21.68
CA HIS A 152 -7.29 9.73 22.21
C HIS A 152 -7.27 9.71 23.74
N LYS A 153 -6.08 9.66 24.35
CA LYS A 153 -5.92 9.73 25.81
C LYS A 153 -6.54 11.01 26.36
N LYS A 154 -6.22 12.18 25.82
CA LYS A 154 -6.80 13.46 26.27
C LYS A 154 -8.32 13.53 26.11
N LEU A 155 -8.88 12.92 25.08
CA LEU A 155 -10.32 12.93 24.80
C LEU A 155 -11.10 11.93 25.68
N ILE A 156 -10.53 10.77 26.00
CA ILE A 156 -11.25 9.66 26.65
C ILE A 156 -10.73 9.37 28.06
N GLY A 157 -9.41 9.37 28.26
CA GLY A 157 -8.77 9.27 29.57
C GLY A 157 -8.57 10.67 30.16
N GLY A 158 -9.60 11.22 30.78
CA GLY A 158 -9.43 12.39 31.62
C GLY A 158 -8.51 12.05 32.79
N THR A 159 -7.37 12.74 32.88
CA THR A 159 -6.37 12.76 33.98
C THR A 159 -5.91 11.42 34.54
#